data_AF-A0A150MJS8-F1
#
_entry.id   AF-A0A150MJS8-F1
#
_cell.length_a   1.000
_cell.length_b   1.000
_cell.length_c   1.000
_cell.angle_alpha   90.00
_cell.angle_beta   90.00
_cell.angle_gamma   90.00
#
_symmetry.space_group_name_H-M   'P 1'
#
loop_
_entity.id
_entity.type
_entity.pdbx_description
1 polymer ?
#
loop_
_entity_poly.entity_id
_entity_poly.type
_entity_poly.pdbx_seq_one_letter_code
_entity_poly.pdbx_strand_id
1 'polypeptide(L)'
;MKAIKALLWSIALPGFGQLLNKKYIKGILFIALEFVINTQSHFNKAIRLSFLGRTDEAARIVDIGWLMFYPCLYFFAMWDAFKDAGGGQTPYSFLPFVVSAYFVTVGLMYSSHVTIGGVFFGPIWLPILSVIPGLSIGWLLQFLLLKWK
;
A
#
# COMPACT_ATOMS: atom_id res chain seq x y z
N MET A 1 6.73 -17.16 -12.51
CA MET A 1 7.32 -17.15 -11.15
C MET A 1 8.10 -15.88 -10.80
N LYS A 2 8.95 -15.32 -11.68
CA LYS A 2 9.75 -14.11 -11.37
C LYS A 2 8.88 -12.90 -10.94
N ALA A 3 7.78 -12.64 -11.64
CA ALA A 3 6.87 -11.53 -11.32
C ALA A 3 6.21 -11.64 -9.95
N ILE A 4 5.67 -12.82 -9.62
CA ILE A 4 5.05 -13.06 -8.31
C ILE A 4 6.10 -12.94 -7.20
N LYS A 5 7.31 -13.47 -7.40
CA LYS A 5 8.42 -13.30 -6.45
C LYS A 5 8.73 -11.82 -6.21
N ALA A 6 8.89 -11.02 -7.27
CA ALA A 6 9.18 -9.60 -7.15
C ALA A 6 8.04 -8.84 -6.44
N LEU A 7 6.79 -9.21 -6.72
CA LEU A 7 5.61 -8.65 -6.05
C LEU A 7 5.59 -8.97 -4.54
N LEU A 8 5.75 -10.23 -4.15
CA LEU A 8 5.75 -10.65 -2.75
C LEU A 8 6.87 -9.98 -1.93
N TRP A 9 8.06 -9.84 -2.53
CA TRP A 9 9.14 -9.12 -1.88
C TRP A 9 8.89 -7.61 -1.78
N SER A 10 8.19 -7.02 -2.74
CA SER A 10 7.79 -5.60 -2.65
C SER A 10 6.70 -5.36 -1.62
N ILE A 11 5.85 -6.35 -1.35
CA ILE A 11 4.88 -6.33 -0.24
C ILE A 11 5.62 -6.38 1.11
N ALA A 12 6.67 -7.20 1.22
CA ALA A 12 7.46 -7.24 2.44
C ALA A 12 8.18 -5.91 2.72
N LEU A 13 8.78 -5.31 1.68
CA LEU A 13 9.47 -4.04 1.78
C LEU A 13 9.59 -3.37 0.39
N PRO A 14 9.04 -2.16 0.19
CA PRO A 14 9.20 -1.40 -1.06
C PRO A 14 10.67 -1.26 -1.48
N GLY A 15 10.98 -1.68 -2.71
CA GLY A 15 12.35 -1.64 -3.25
C GLY A 15 13.02 -3.00 -3.34
N PHE A 16 12.63 -4.00 -2.55
CA PHE A 16 13.22 -5.35 -2.66
C PHE A 16 12.90 -6.01 -4.01
N GLY A 17 11.69 -5.83 -4.55
CA GLY A 17 11.36 -6.30 -5.89
C GLY A 17 12.21 -5.64 -6.98
N GLN A 18 12.50 -4.34 -6.85
CA GLN A 18 13.39 -3.62 -7.75
C GLN A 18 14.83 -4.13 -7.67
N LEU A 19 15.35 -4.43 -6.47
CA LEU A 19 16.66 -5.06 -6.30
C LEU A 19 16.72 -6.44 -6.98
N LEU A 20 15.68 -7.26 -6.82
CA LEU A 20 15.58 -8.56 -7.51
C LEU A 20 15.55 -8.42 -9.04
N ASN A 21 14.97 -7.33 -9.54
CA ASN A 21 14.95 -6.99 -10.96
C ASN A 21 16.24 -6.30 -11.45
N LYS A 22 17.29 -6.24 -10.62
CA LYS A 22 18.57 -5.55 -10.91
C LYS A 22 18.42 -4.03 -11.17
N LYS A 23 17.33 -3.43 -10.68
CA LYS A 23 17.07 -1.98 -10.74
C LYS A 23 17.55 -1.30 -9.46
N TYR A 24 18.87 -1.31 -9.24
CA TYR A 24 19.49 -0.90 -7.97
C TYR A 24 19.15 0.53 -7.54
N ILE A 25 19.20 1.49 -8.45
CA ILE A 25 18.90 2.90 -8.14
C ILE A 25 17.46 3.05 -7.63
N LYS A 26 16.48 2.47 -8.33
CA LYS A 26 15.07 2.46 -7.89
C LYS A 26 14.90 1.73 -6.56
N GLY A 27 15.53 0.56 -6.41
CA GLY A 27 15.43 -0.25 -5.21
C GLY A 27 15.95 0.47 -3.97
N ILE A 28 17.14 1.06 -4.05
CA ILE A 28 17.73 1.85 -2.96
C ILE A 28 16.87 3.08 -2.67
N LEU A 29 16.34 3.77 -3.69
CA LEU A 29 15.45 4.91 -3.49
C LEU A 29 14.17 4.53 -2.74
N PHE A 30 13.49 3.45 -3.14
CA PHE A 30 12.27 3.00 -2.46
C PHE A 30 12.55 2.55 -1.03
N ILE A 31 13.66 1.84 -0.78
CA ILE A 31 14.07 1.46 0.57
C ILE A 31 14.34 2.70 1.42
N ALA A 32 15.08 3.69 0.90
CA ALA A 32 15.35 4.93 1.62
C ALA A 32 14.06 5.69 1.96
N LEU A 33 13.15 5.83 1.00
CA LEU A 33 11.85 6.47 1.21
C LEU A 33 10.98 5.71 2.21
N GLU A 34 10.98 4.37 2.14
CA GLU A 34 10.29 3.51 3.11
C GLU A 34 10.78 3.80 4.53
N PHE A 35 12.11 3.82 4.76
CA PHE A 35 12.66 4.14 6.07
C PHE A 35 12.37 5.57 6.53
N VAL A 36 12.45 6.55 5.62
CA VAL A 36 12.13 7.95 5.94
C VAL A 36 10.66 8.10 6.34
N ILE A 37 9.73 7.60 5.51
CA ILE A 37 8.30 7.69 5.80
C ILE A 37 7.98 6.92 7.08
N ASN A 38 8.50 5.70 7.26
CA ASN A 38 8.24 4.88 8.44
C ASN A 38 8.70 5.57 9.74
N THR A 39 9.89 6.17 9.71
CA THR A 39 10.47 6.86 10.87
C THR A 39 9.70 8.13 11.19
N GLN A 40 9.45 8.98 10.19
CA GLN A 40 8.77 10.27 10.39
C GLN A 40 7.30 10.11 10.76
N SER A 41 6.63 9.06 10.27
CA SER A 41 5.25 8.76 10.64
C SER A 41 5.09 7.94 11.91
N HIS A 42 6.19 7.46 12.51
CA HIS A 42 6.16 6.45 13.57
C HIS A 42 5.36 5.18 13.20
N PHE A 43 5.36 4.81 11.92
CA PHE A 43 4.48 3.78 11.37
C PHE A 43 4.64 2.42 12.03
N ASN A 44 5.87 1.91 12.18
CA ASN A 44 6.11 0.61 12.84
C ASN A 44 5.63 0.58 14.29
N LYS A 45 5.71 1.72 15.00
CA LYS A 45 5.21 1.85 16.37
C LYS A 45 3.68 1.84 16.39
N ALA A 46 3.04 2.54 15.45
CA ALA A 46 1.59 2.56 15.29
C ALA A 46 1.06 1.17 14.93
N ILE A 47 1.70 0.45 14.00
CA ILE A 47 1.39 -0.95 13.67
C ILE A 47 1.42 -1.81 14.94
N ARG A 48 2.53 -1.79 15.69
CA ARG A 48 2.65 -2.60 16.91
C ARG A 48 1.51 -2.31 17.90
N LEU A 49 1.18 -1.03 18.13
CA LEU A 49 0.08 -0.66 19.03
C LEU A 49 -1.28 -1.13 18.52
N SER A 50 -1.56 -0.96 17.22
CA SER A 50 -2.79 -1.43 16.60
C SER A 50 -2.98 -2.95 16.68
N PHE A 51 -1.90 -3.73 16.56
CA PHE A 51 -1.95 -5.18 16.72
C PHE A 51 -2.14 -5.62 18.18
N LEU A 52 -1.77 -4.79 19.15
CA LEU A 52 -2.06 -5.00 20.57
C LEU A 52 -3.45 -4.51 21.00
N GLY A 53 -4.29 -4.08 20.06
CA GLY A 53 -5.62 -3.52 20.33
C GLY A 53 -5.59 -2.08 20.88
N ARG A 54 -4.42 -1.43 20.95
CA ARG A 54 -4.24 -0.06 21.45
C ARG A 54 -4.35 0.95 20.30
N THR A 55 -5.46 0.89 19.55
CA THR A 55 -5.67 1.70 18.34
C THR A 55 -5.75 3.20 18.62
N ASP A 56 -6.29 3.60 19.77
CA ASP A 56 -6.30 5.00 20.22
C ASP A 56 -4.89 5.55 20.40
N GLU A 57 -3.99 4.75 20.99
CA GLU A 57 -2.61 5.17 21.16
C GLU A 57 -1.87 5.22 19.83
N ALA A 58 -2.14 4.27 18.92
CA ALA A 58 -1.62 4.31 17.56
C ALA A 58 -2.03 5.62 16.85
N ALA A 59 -3.28 6.06 17.01
CA ALA A 59 -3.79 7.31 16.45
C ALA A 59 -3.12 8.56 17.03
N ARG A 60 -2.71 8.54 18.31
CA ARG A 60 -2.04 9.68 18.95
C ARG A 60 -0.57 9.81 18.57
N ILE A 61 0.11 8.71 18.28
CA ILE A 61 1.55 8.72 18.00
C ILE A 61 1.88 8.83 16.51
N VAL A 62 0.94 8.51 15.63
CA VAL A 62 1.19 8.46 14.20
C VAL A 62 1.17 9.88 13.65
N ASP A 63 2.15 10.23 12.81
CA ASP A 63 2.05 11.44 11.99
C ASP A 63 1.31 11.09 10.70
N ILE A 64 0.04 11.50 10.62
CA ILE A 64 -0.82 11.22 9.46
C ILE A 64 -0.29 11.90 8.20
N GLY A 65 0.31 13.10 8.31
CA GLY A 65 0.84 13.82 7.15
C GLY A 65 1.95 13.02 6.46
N TRP A 66 2.88 12.48 7.24
CA TRP A 66 3.90 11.57 6.71
C TRP A 66 3.32 10.23 6.25
N LEU A 67 2.38 9.65 7.01
CA LEU A 67 1.80 8.36 6.67
C LEU A 67 0.99 8.40 5.36
N MET A 68 0.43 9.55 4.99
CA MET A 68 -0.31 9.73 3.73
C MET A 68 0.54 9.52 2.46
N PHE A 69 1.87 9.59 2.55
CA PHE A 69 2.74 9.23 1.42
C PHE A 69 2.83 7.71 1.20
N TYR A 70 2.55 6.92 2.24
CA TYR A 70 2.78 5.48 2.26
C TYR A 70 1.94 4.73 1.23
N PRO A 71 0.61 4.92 1.09
CA PRO A 71 -0.20 4.13 0.16
C PRO A 71 0.29 4.27 -1.28
N CYS A 72 0.49 5.50 -1.75
CA CYS A 72 0.94 5.76 -3.12
C CYS A 72 2.33 5.16 -3.37
N LEU A 73 3.28 5.35 -2.45
CA LEU A 73 4.62 4.81 -2.58
C LEU A 73 4.62 3.27 -2.61
N TYR A 74 3.87 2.67 -1.69
CA TYR A 74 3.79 1.22 -1.51
C TYR A 74 3.19 0.51 -2.72
N PHE A 75 2.00 0.91 -3.16
CA PHE A 75 1.34 0.28 -4.33
C PHE A 75 2.08 0.57 -5.64
N PHE A 76 2.69 1.75 -5.78
CA PHE A 76 3.52 2.06 -6.94
C PHE A 76 4.78 1.19 -6.99
N ALA A 77 5.48 1.02 -5.87
CA ALA A 77 6.66 0.15 -5.78
C ALA A 77 6.28 -1.31 -6.11
N MET A 78 5.13 -1.79 -5.63
CA MET A 78 4.60 -3.12 -5.97
C MET A 78 4.34 -3.28 -7.47
N TRP A 79 3.64 -2.32 -8.09
CA TRP A 79 3.35 -2.33 -9.52
C TRP A 79 4.62 -2.27 -10.37
N ASP A 80 5.54 -1.36 -10.05
CA ASP A 80 6.80 -1.18 -10.78
C ASP A 80 7.65 -2.45 -10.75
N ALA A 81 7.79 -3.09 -9.58
CA ALA A 81 8.50 -4.36 -9.45
C ALA A 81 7.81 -5.51 -10.19
N PHE A 82 6.49 -5.61 -10.10
CA PHE A 82 5.72 -6.64 -10.79
C PHE A 82 5.83 -6.51 -12.32
N LYS A 83 5.70 -5.29 -12.84
CA LYS A 83 5.83 -4.96 -14.26
C LYS A 83 7.25 -5.24 -14.78
N ASP A 84 8.29 -4.76 -14.09
CA ASP A 84 9.68 -4.95 -14.51
C ASP A 84 10.11 -6.42 -14.48
N ALA A 85 9.45 -7.26 -13.66
CA ALA A 85 9.66 -8.70 -13.62
C ALA A 85 8.88 -9.49 -14.69
N GLY A 86 8.24 -8.80 -15.63
CA GLY A 86 7.48 -9.38 -16.74
C GLY A 86 5.98 -9.60 -16.46
N GLY A 87 5.48 -9.14 -15.31
CA GLY A 87 4.05 -9.13 -15.01
C GLY A 87 3.30 -8.01 -15.75
N GLY A 88 1.97 -8.00 -15.65
CA GLY A 88 1.14 -6.89 -16.12
C GLY A 88 1.03 -6.74 -17.63
N GLN A 89 1.18 -7.83 -18.38
CA GLN A 89 1.13 -7.84 -19.85
C GLN A 89 -0.27 -7.56 -20.42
N THR A 90 -1.32 -7.80 -19.63
CA THR A 90 -2.68 -7.46 -20.05
C THR A 90 -2.90 -5.96 -19.90
N PRO A 91 -3.61 -5.31 -20.84
CA PRO A 91 -3.97 -3.91 -20.70
C PRO A 91 -4.62 -3.61 -19.35
N TYR A 92 -4.32 -2.43 -18.82
CA TYR A 92 -4.88 -1.93 -17.56
C TYR A 92 -4.52 -2.74 -16.29
N SER A 93 -3.49 -3.59 -16.33
CA SER A 93 -3.01 -4.36 -15.16
C SER A 93 -2.56 -3.52 -13.96
N PHE A 94 -2.36 -2.21 -14.15
CA PHE A 94 -2.00 -1.28 -13.08
C PHE A 94 -3.22 -0.87 -12.21
N LEU A 95 -4.45 -1.05 -12.71
CA LEU A 95 -5.66 -0.54 -12.05
C LEU A 95 -5.86 -1.08 -10.63
N PRO A 96 -5.69 -2.39 -10.35
CA PRO A 96 -5.79 -2.88 -8.98
C PRO A 96 -4.84 -2.17 -8.01
N PHE A 97 -3.62 -1.85 -8.44
CA PHE A 97 -2.64 -1.16 -7.60
C PHE A 97 -3.02 0.31 -7.36
N VAL A 98 -3.35 1.04 -8.42
CA VAL A 98 -3.67 2.47 -8.33
C VAL A 98 -4.98 2.71 -7.58
N VAL A 99 -6.01 1.91 -7.85
CA VAL A 99 -7.30 2.03 -7.17
C VAL A 99 -7.16 1.66 -5.70
N SER A 100 -6.40 0.62 -5.36
CA SER A 100 -6.06 0.33 -3.95
C SER A 100 -5.33 1.48 -3.29
N ALA A 101 -4.37 2.13 -3.95
CA ALA A 101 -3.69 3.30 -3.38
C ALA A 101 -4.67 4.40 -3.00
N TYR A 102 -5.64 4.71 -3.87
CA TYR A 102 -6.66 5.73 -3.58
C TYR A 102 -7.59 5.34 -2.44
N PHE A 103 -8.10 4.11 -2.45
CA PHE A 103 -8.98 3.64 -1.37
C PHE A 103 -8.27 3.61 -0.02
N VAL A 104 -7.01 3.18 0.02
CA VAL A 104 -6.22 3.17 1.25
C VAL A 104 -5.93 4.59 1.74
N THR A 105 -5.61 5.53 0.84
CA THR A 105 -5.44 6.95 1.20
C THR A 105 -6.72 7.55 1.78
N VAL A 106 -7.88 7.28 1.17
CA VAL A 106 -9.18 7.70 1.70
C VAL A 106 -9.45 7.06 3.06
N GLY A 107 -9.22 5.75 3.19
CA GLY A 107 -9.34 5.03 4.45
C GLY A 107 -8.46 5.61 5.55
N LEU A 108 -7.24 6.02 5.23
CA LEU A 108 -6.33 6.70 6.16
C LEU A 108 -6.85 8.09 6.54
N MET A 109 -7.34 8.89 5.59
CA MET A 109 -7.88 10.24 5.87
C MET A 109 -9.05 10.20 6.87
N TYR A 110 -9.93 9.20 6.77
CA TYR A 110 -11.08 9.05 7.66
C TYR A 110 -10.78 8.26 8.94
N SER A 111 -9.59 7.67 9.04
CA SER A 111 -9.23 6.73 10.11
C SER A 111 -9.23 7.31 11.52
N SER A 112 -9.05 8.62 11.67
CA SER A 112 -9.07 9.32 12.95
C SER A 112 -10.47 9.66 13.46
N HIS A 113 -11.50 9.54 12.62
CA HIS A 113 -12.86 10.01 12.92
C HIS A 113 -13.94 8.94 12.77
N VAL A 114 -13.62 7.78 12.19
CA VAL A 114 -14.61 6.74 11.89
C VAL A 114 -14.54 5.60 12.91
N THR A 115 -15.68 5.30 13.50
CA THR A 115 -15.94 4.07 14.25
C THR A 115 -16.93 3.21 13.49
N ILE A 116 -16.62 1.94 13.25
CA ILE A 116 -17.51 1.00 12.54
C ILE A 116 -18.08 0.04 13.58
N GLY A 117 -19.40 0.04 13.75
CA GLY A 117 -20.07 -0.79 14.75
C GLY A 117 -19.62 -0.51 16.19
N GLY A 118 -19.24 0.74 16.50
CA GLY A 118 -18.71 1.14 17.80
C GLY A 118 -17.23 0.82 18.03
N VAL A 119 -16.55 0.19 17.07
CA VAL A 119 -15.12 -0.16 17.16
C VAL A 119 -14.27 0.88 16.43
N PHE A 120 -13.25 1.40 17.10
CA PHE A 120 -12.25 2.30 16.52
C PHE A 120 -11.09 1.50 15.91
N PHE A 121 -11.09 1.37 14.58
CA PHE A 121 -10.05 0.67 13.83
C PHE A 121 -8.74 1.47 13.74
N GLY A 122 -8.84 2.80 13.78
CA GLY A 122 -7.69 3.70 13.79
C GLY A 122 -6.88 3.71 12.48
N PRO A 123 -5.71 4.38 12.49
CA PRO A 123 -4.93 4.75 11.30
C PRO A 123 -4.20 3.61 10.60
N ILE A 124 -4.29 2.39 11.13
CA ILE A 124 -3.62 1.21 10.57
C ILE A 124 -4.66 0.25 9.99
N TRP A 125 -5.60 -0.22 10.81
CA TRP A 125 -6.54 -1.26 10.37
C TRP A 125 -7.54 -0.76 9.32
N LEU A 126 -8.07 0.46 9.46
CA LEU A 126 -9.05 0.98 8.50
C LEU A 126 -8.47 1.11 7.06
N PRO A 127 -7.28 1.73 6.87
CA PRO A 127 -6.64 1.73 5.56
C PRO A 127 -6.28 0.32 5.07
N ILE A 128 -5.79 -0.60 5.93
CA ILE A 128 -5.54 -2.00 5.52
C ILE A 128 -6.82 -2.67 4.99
N LEU A 129 -7.96 -2.49 5.67
CA LEU A 129 -9.24 -3.04 5.22
C LEU A 129 -9.71 -2.41 3.91
N SER A 130 -9.37 -1.14 3.67
CA SER A 130 -9.68 -0.41 2.44
C SER A 130 -8.95 -0.95 1.20
N VAL A 131 -7.92 -1.79 1.38
CA VAL A 131 -7.29 -2.54 0.27
C VAL A 131 -8.29 -3.43 -0.44
N ILE A 132 -9.20 -4.08 0.31
CA ILE A 132 -10.19 -5.03 -0.23
C ILE A 132 -11.10 -4.37 -1.28
N PRO A 133 -11.88 -3.32 -0.94
CA PRO A 133 -12.71 -2.66 -1.94
C PRO A 133 -11.87 -2.04 -3.07
N GLY A 134 -10.66 -1.54 -2.76
CA GLY A 134 -9.74 -1.02 -3.77
C GLY A 134 -9.34 -2.06 -4.83
N LEU A 135 -8.97 -3.26 -4.41
CA LEU A 135 -8.62 -4.36 -5.32
C LEU A 135 -9.83 -4.84 -6.11
N SER A 136 -10.97 -5.03 -5.43
CA SER A 136 -12.21 -5.48 -6.06
C SER A 136 -12.66 -4.52 -7.17
N ILE A 137 -12.66 -3.21 -6.89
CA ILE A 137 -13.04 -2.18 -7.86
C ILE A 137 -11.98 -2.08 -8.96
N GLY A 138 -10.69 -2.14 -8.63
CA GLY A 138 -9.63 -2.11 -9.64
C GLY A 138 -9.70 -3.27 -10.63
N TRP A 139 -9.99 -4.49 -10.17
CA TRP A 139 -10.23 -5.63 -11.07
C TRP A 139 -11.52 -5.50 -11.86
N LEU A 140 -12.60 -5.01 -11.25
CA LEU A 140 -13.86 -4.75 -11.96
C LEU A 140 -13.65 -3.75 -13.10
N LEU A 141 -12.94 -2.64 -12.85
CA LEU A 141 -12.62 -1.64 -13.86
C LEU A 141 -11.74 -2.23 -14.97
N GLN A 142 -10.71 -3.01 -14.61
CA GLN A 142 -9.89 -3.71 -15.61
C GLN A 142 -10.75 -4.63 -16.49
N PHE A 143 -11.65 -5.41 -15.89
CA PHE A 143 -12.55 -6.29 -16.62
C PHE A 143 -13.48 -5.54 -17.57
N LEU A 144 -14.11 -4.46 -17.12
CA LEU A 144 -15.01 -3.63 -17.94
C LEU A 144 -14.27 -2.99 -19.12
N LEU A 145 -13.07 -2.45 -18.89
CA LEU A 145 -12.26 -1.81 -19.93
C LEU A 145 -11.71 -2.80 -20.96
N LEU A 146 -11.46 -4.04 -20.56
CA LEU A 146 -11.09 -5.11 -21.48
C LEU A 146 -12.27 -5.61 -22.30
N LYS A 147 -13.50 -5.59 -21.74
CA LYS A 147 -14.72 -6.02 -22.43
C LYS A 147 -15.20 -5.02 -23.49
N TRP A 148 -14.92 -3.73 -23.30
CA TRP A 148 -15.37 -2.65 -24.19
C TRP A 148 -14.33 -2.25 -25.25
N LYS A 149 -13.29 -3.07 -25.41
CA LYS A 149 -12.25 -2.91 -26.42
C LYS A 149 -12.42 -3.97 -27.51
#